data_AF-A0AAW1GUR2-F1
#
_entry.id   AF-A0AAW1GUR2-F1
#
_cell.length_a   1.000
_cell.length_b   1.000
_cell.length_c   1.000
_cell.angle_alpha   90.00
_cell.angle_beta   90.00
_cell.angle_gamma   90.00
#
_symmetry.space_group_name_H-M   'P 1'
#
loop_
_entity.id
_entity.type
_entity.pdbx_description
1 polymer ?
#
loop_
_entity_poly.entity_id
_entity_poly.type
_entity_poly.pdbx_seq_one_letter_code
_entity_poly.pdbx_strand_id
1 'polypeptide(L)'
;MTTLLNHILTAQHGRRIAVVKIEFKVVDIDGSLVTSHSSSNEDIVMVNNGCLFCTARGGDWGNMLRKLSWEERSKFDYIIIETTGLFSSFDAFYALSGHCFENIKLDGFVHLVDSKHAMNECVEQNTREDRIYTREDCIREDRIRADRIILNKIDLVTEAELQELTQKIRHENKTAMIKHARYGDVDVDFVLE
;
A
#
# COMPACT_ATOMS: atom_id res chain seq x y z
N MET A 1 -7.05 0.91 -3.29
CA MET A 1 -5.86 0.02 -3.25
C MET A 1 -6.04 -1.16 -4.20
N THR A 2 -7.05 -2.00 -4.00
CA THR A 2 -7.28 -3.24 -4.76
C THR A 2 -7.28 -3.05 -6.30
N THR A 3 -7.87 -1.97 -6.83
CA THR A 3 -7.88 -1.74 -8.28
C THR A 3 -6.49 -1.48 -8.86
N LEU A 4 -5.63 -0.76 -8.13
CA LEU A 4 -4.23 -0.52 -8.53
C LEU A 4 -3.43 -1.83 -8.51
N LEU A 5 -3.54 -2.63 -7.44
CA LEU A 5 -2.84 -3.91 -7.37
C LEU A 5 -3.33 -4.88 -8.44
N ASN A 6 -4.64 -4.92 -8.71
CA ASN A 6 -5.17 -5.72 -9.81
C ASN A 6 -4.63 -5.26 -11.16
N HIS A 7 -4.51 -3.95 -11.39
CA HIS A 7 -3.87 -3.43 -12.61
C HIS A 7 -2.43 -3.94 -12.74
N ILE A 8 -1.64 -3.85 -11.67
CA ILE A 8 -0.26 -4.36 -11.63
C ILE A 8 -0.19 -5.89 -11.86
N LEU A 9 -1.15 -6.65 -11.34
CA LEU A 9 -1.15 -8.11 -11.46
C LEU A 9 -1.70 -8.63 -12.79
N THR A 10 -2.32 -7.77 -13.62
CA THR A 10 -3.00 -8.20 -14.85
C THR A 10 -2.53 -7.49 -16.11
N ALA A 11 -1.98 -6.27 -16.00
CA ALA A 11 -1.48 -5.52 -17.15
C ALA A 11 -0.14 -6.08 -17.66
N GLN A 12 0.12 -5.91 -18.96
CA GLN A 12 1.39 -6.27 -19.59
C GLN A 12 2.35 -5.07 -19.56
N HIS A 13 2.98 -4.85 -18.42
CA HIS A 13 3.95 -3.75 -18.21
C HIS A 13 5.41 -4.20 -18.30
N GLY A 14 5.69 -5.50 -18.48
CA GLY A 14 7.05 -6.03 -18.68
C GLY A 14 7.97 -5.99 -17.45
N ARG A 15 7.46 -5.61 -16.28
CA ARG A 15 8.18 -5.64 -14.99
C ARG A 15 7.89 -6.94 -14.26
N ARG A 16 8.86 -7.49 -13.53
CA ARG A 16 8.68 -8.69 -12.69
C ARG A 16 8.51 -8.27 -11.24
N ILE A 17 7.30 -8.37 -10.71
CA ILE A 17 6.95 -7.79 -9.40
C ILE A 17 6.41 -8.88 -8.49
N ALA A 18 6.88 -8.91 -7.24
CA ALA A 18 6.24 -9.66 -6.16
C ALA A 18 5.32 -8.73 -5.36
N VAL A 19 4.02 -8.95 -5.42
CA VAL A 19 3.02 -8.22 -4.63
C VAL A 19 2.71 -9.02 -3.37
N VAL A 20 3.03 -8.47 -2.21
CA VAL A 20 2.76 -9.05 -0.89
C VAL A 20 1.55 -8.37 -0.29
N LYS A 21 0.45 -9.10 -0.18
CA LYS A 21 -0.76 -8.67 0.52
C LYS A 21 -0.74 -9.16 1.96
N ILE A 22 -0.86 -8.25 2.92
CA ILE A 22 -0.97 -8.59 4.33
C ILE A 22 -2.43 -8.88 4.66
N GLU A 23 -2.72 -10.10 5.12
CA GLU A 23 -4.06 -10.51 5.55
C GLU A 23 -4.08 -10.82 7.05
N PHE A 24 -4.90 -10.08 7.79
CA PHE A 24 -5.26 -10.43 9.16
C PHE A 24 -6.56 -11.25 9.13
N LYS A 25 -6.54 -12.46 9.69
CA LYS A 25 -7.79 -13.20 9.90
C LYS A 25 -8.56 -12.51 11.03
N VAL A 26 -9.77 -12.05 10.74
CA VAL A 26 -10.72 -11.65 11.77
C VAL A 26 -11.21 -12.94 12.44
N VAL A 27 -10.89 -13.10 13.72
CA VAL A 27 -11.50 -14.15 14.54
C VAL A 27 -12.89 -13.63 14.90
N ASP A 28 -13.94 -14.34 14.52
CA ASP A 28 -15.30 -13.98 14.92
C ASP A 28 -15.42 -14.04 16.46
N ILE A 29 -16.38 -13.32 17.04
CA ILE A 29 -16.61 -13.25 18.50
C ILE A 29 -16.80 -14.66 19.12
N ASP A 30 -17.26 -15.62 18.32
CA ASP A 30 -17.48 -17.02 18.72
C ASP A 30 -16.27 -17.94 18.52
N GLY A 31 -15.09 -17.40 18.15
CA GLY A 31 -13.86 -18.19 17.95
C GLY A 31 -13.85 -19.02 16.66
N SER A 32 -14.86 -18.87 15.80
CA SER A 32 -14.88 -19.47 14.47
C SER A 32 -13.95 -18.69 13.52
N LEU A 33 -12.96 -19.38 12.95
CA LEU A 33 -12.13 -18.81 11.89
C LEU A 33 -12.98 -18.70 10.61
N VAL A 34 -13.44 -17.49 10.28
CA VAL A 34 -14.02 -17.21 8.96
C VAL A 34 -12.92 -17.42 7.92
N THR A 35 -12.97 -18.57 7.27
CA THR A 35 -12.00 -18.97 6.25
C THR A 35 -12.45 -18.34 4.94
N SER A 36 -11.83 -17.22 4.56
CA SER A 36 -11.91 -16.72 3.19
C SER A 36 -11.33 -17.78 2.25
N HIS A 37 -12.14 -18.18 1.28
CA HIS A 37 -11.86 -19.24 0.32
C HIS A 37 -10.59 -18.98 -0.49
N SER A 38 -9.54 -19.77 -0.23
CA SER A 38 -8.50 -20.09 -1.21
C SER A 38 -8.05 -21.53 -0.96
N SER A 39 -8.53 -22.44 -1.80
CA SER A 39 -8.33 -23.89 -1.71
C SER A 39 -6.91 -24.36 -2.03
N SER A 40 -5.99 -23.43 -2.29
CA SER A 40 -4.55 -23.69 -2.43
C SER A 40 -3.84 -23.24 -1.16
N ASN A 41 -3.14 -24.17 -0.52
CA ASN A 41 -2.22 -23.93 0.61
C ASN A 41 -0.97 -23.12 0.20
N GLU A 42 -0.95 -22.53 -1.00
CA GLU A 42 0.21 -21.84 -1.55
C GLU A 42 0.11 -20.34 -1.26
N ASP A 43 1.09 -19.85 -0.48
CA ASP A 43 1.20 -18.43 -0.10
C ASP A 43 1.81 -17.56 -1.20
N ILE A 44 2.28 -18.17 -2.30
CA ILE A 44 2.91 -17.51 -3.45
C ILE A 44 2.34 -18.14 -4.72
N VAL A 45 1.72 -17.31 -5.56
CA VAL A 45 1.12 -17.73 -6.83
C VAL A 45 1.71 -16.88 -7.95
N MET A 46 2.19 -17.52 -9.02
CA MET A 46 2.60 -16.80 -10.23
C MET A 46 1.38 -16.51 -11.10
N VAL A 47 1.21 -15.24 -11.49
CA VAL A 47 0.12 -14.79 -12.36
C VAL A 47 0.57 -14.70 -13.82
N ASN A 48 -0.40 -14.56 -14.73
CA ASN A 48 -0.18 -14.67 -16.18
C ASN A 48 0.83 -13.65 -16.76
N ASN A 49 1.00 -12.49 -16.13
CA ASN A 49 1.97 -11.49 -16.57
C ASN A 49 3.38 -11.71 -16.00
N GLY A 50 3.61 -12.81 -15.28
CA GLY A 50 4.89 -13.17 -14.67
C GLY A 50 5.14 -12.59 -13.28
N CYS A 51 4.23 -11.77 -12.76
CA CYS A 51 4.29 -11.30 -11.37
C CYS A 51 3.98 -12.44 -10.38
N LEU A 52 4.42 -12.25 -9.13
CA LEU A 52 4.06 -13.11 -8.01
C LEU A 52 3.02 -12.41 -7.15
N PHE A 53 1.91 -13.08 -6.86
CA PHE A 53 0.95 -12.66 -5.85
C PHE A 53 1.18 -13.47 -4.58
N CYS A 54 1.48 -12.79 -3.48
CA CYS A 54 1.88 -13.40 -2.23
C CYS A 54 0.93 -12.98 -1.11
N THR A 55 0.54 -13.93 -0.26
CA THR A 55 -0.33 -13.65 0.89
C THR A 55 0.46 -13.86 2.19
N ALA A 56 0.66 -12.78 2.95
CA ALA A 56 1.28 -12.83 4.28
C ALA A 56 0.20 -12.80 5.36
N ARG A 57 -0.05 -13.95 6.00
CA ARG A 57 -1.12 -14.08 6.99
C ARG A 57 -0.65 -13.71 8.41
N GLY A 58 -1.56 -13.12 9.20
CA GLY A 58 -1.33 -12.84 10.62
C GLY A 58 -0.21 -11.84 10.90
N GLY A 59 0.16 -11.02 9.92
CA GLY A 59 1.28 -10.08 10.05
C GLY A 59 2.66 -10.70 9.85
N ASP A 60 2.77 -11.96 9.40
CA ASP A 60 4.05 -12.62 9.14
C ASP A 60 4.66 -12.26 7.76
N TRP A 61 4.61 -10.98 7.41
CA TRP A 61 5.20 -10.51 6.16
C TRP A 61 6.73 -10.51 6.21
N GLY A 62 7.35 -10.50 7.39
CA GLY A 62 8.79 -10.68 7.55
C GLY A 62 9.29 -12.03 7.03
N ASN A 63 8.62 -13.14 7.35
CA ASN A 63 8.97 -14.43 6.78
C ASN A 63 8.68 -14.51 5.29
N MET A 64 7.61 -13.89 4.81
CA MET A 64 7.33 -13.79 3.37
C MET A 64 8.47 -13.07 2.62
N LEU A 65 8.96 -11.94 3.14
CA LEU A 65 10.10 -11.22 2.56
C LEU A 65 11.39 -12.05 2.60
N ARG A 66 11.62 -12.81 3.67
CA ARG A 66 12.73 -13.76 3.73
C ARG A 66 12.59 -14.84 2.64
N LYS A 67 11.42 -15.46 2.51
CA LYS A 67 11.17 -16.48 1.49
C LYS A 67 11.40 -15.91 0.09
N LEU A 68 10.86 -14.72 -0.20
CA LEU A 68 11.07 -14.04 -1.48
C LEU A 68 12.55 -13.73 -1.74
N SER A 69 13.28 -13.22 -0.76
CA SER A 69 14.68 -12.81 -0.94
C SER A 69 15.68 -13.96 -1.03
N TRP A 70 15.38 -15.13 -0.47
CA TRP A 70 16.28 -16.28 -0.44
C TRP A 70 15.88 -17.41 -1.40
N GLU A 71 14.59 -17.72 -1.52
CA GLU A 71 14.10 -18.85 -2.31
C GLU A 71 13.63 -18.43 -3.72
N GLU A 72 13.08 -17.22 -3.85
CA GLU A 72 12.41 -16.76 -5.08
C GLU A 72 13.12 -15.59 -5.79
N ARG A 73 14.34 -15.24 -5.35
CA ARG A 73 15.07 -14.01 -5.75
C ARG A 73 15.18 -13.80 -7.26
N SER A 74 15.29 -14.86 -8.05
CA SER A 74 15.48 -14.78 -9.50
C SER A 74 14.19 -14.47 -10.29
N LYS A 75 13.03 -14.52 -9.63
CA LYS A 75 11.71 -14.42 -10.27
C LYS A 75 11.13 -13.00 -10.31
N PHE A 76 11.69 -12.05 -9.56
CA PHE A 76 11.20 -10.67 -9.48
C PHE A 76 12.35 -9.67 -9.34
N ASP A 77 12.07 -8.41 -9.69
CA ASP A 77 12.98 -7.28 -9.53
C ASP A 77 12.50 -6.32 -8.43
N TYR A 78 11.17 -6.26 -8.20
CA TYR A 78 10.55 -5.37 -7.22
C TYR A 78 9.64 -6.14 -6.26
N ILE A 79 9.52 -5.64 -5.03
CA ILE A 79 8.53 -6.10 -4.06
C ILE A 79 7.60 -4.93 -3.75
N ILE A 80 6.30 -5.12 -3.92
CA ILE A 80 5.26 -4.18 -3.46
C ILE A 80 4.58 -4.80 -2.26
N ILE A 81 4.48 -4.06 -1.16
CA ILE A 81 3.79 -4.50 0.06
C ILE A 81 2.51 -3.69 0.22
N GLU A 82 1.36 -4.36 0.23
CA GLU A 82 0.09 -3.74 0.61
C GLU A 82 0.00 -3.67 2.13
N THR A 83 -0.06 -2.46 2.67
CA THR A 83 -0.34 -2.22 4.08
C THR A 83 -1.83 -2.08 4.32
N THR A 84 -2.32 -2.57 5.46
CA THR A 84 -3.76 -2.65 5.77
C THR A 84 -4.37 -1.33 6.20
N GLY A 85 -3.56 -0.25 6.28
CA GLY A 85 -3.98 1.07 6.76
C GLY A 85 -4.44 1.08 8.22
N LEU A 86 -4.04 0.08 9.02
CA LEU A 86 -4.27 0.02 10.47
C LEU A 86 -3.10 0.63 11.25
N PHE A 87 -1.91 0.61 10.67
CA PHE A 87 -0.68 1.15 11.24
C PHE A 87 0.06 1.94 10.16
N SER A 88 0.90 2.88 10.58
CA SER A 88 1.84 3.60 9.71
C SER A 88 2.72 2.60 8.94
N SER A 89 2.74 2.74 7.62
CA SER A 89 3.55 1.92 6.71
C SER A 89 5.04 2.14 6.96
N PHE A 90 5.40 3.37 7.32
CA PHE A 90 6.76 3.72 7.73
C PHE A 90 7.17 2.95 8.98
N ASP A 91 6.36 3.01 10.04
CA ASP A 91 6.69 2.34 11.31
C ASP A 91 6.74 0.82 11.17
N ALA A 92 5.81 0.24 10.39
CA ALA A 92 5.83 -1.18 10.07
C ALA A 92 7.14 -1.59 9.37
N PHE A 93 7.59 -0.81 8.39
CA PHE A 93 8.86 -1.05 7.70
C PHE A 93 10.05 -1.03 8.67
N TYR A 94 10.17 0.03 9.48
CA TYR A 94 11.32 0.17 10.40
C TYR A 94 11.30 -0.85 11.54
N ALA A 95 10.13 -1.28 12.00
CA ALA A 95 10.02 -2.35 13.00
C ALA A 95 10.62 -3.67 12.51
N LEU A 96 10.51 -3.99 11.21
CA LEU A 96 11.12 -5.20 10.64
C LEU A 96 12.55 -4.99 10.15
N SER A 97 12.96 -3.74 9.91
CA SER A 97 14.23 -3.39 9.25
C SER A 97 15.47 -4.02 9.89
N GLY A 98 15.43 -4.30 11.20
CA GLY A 98 16.54 -4.92 11.94
C GLY A 98 16.80 -6.41 11.68
N HIS A 99 15.93 -7.13 10.96
CA HIS A 99 16.00 -8.62 10.93
C HIS A 99 15.96 -9.28 9.54
N CYS A 100 15.57 -8.57 8.46
CA CYS A 100 15.13 -9.27 7.22
C CYS A 100 15.66 -8.71 5.88
N PHE A 101 16.48 -7.66 5.85
CA PHE A 101 16.68 -6.84 4.63
C PHE A 101 18.08 -6.87 3.99
N GLU A 102 18.96 -7.82 4.31
CA GLU A 102 20.32 -7.86 3.70
C GLU A 102 20.31 -7.85 2.16
N ASN A 103 19.23 -8.37 1.56
CA ASN A 103 19.07 -8.60 0.13
C ASN A 103 17.98 -7.73 -0.52
N ILE A 104 17.37 -6.81 0.24
CA ILE A 104 16.23 -5.99 -0.17
C ILE A 104 16.57 -4.53 0.16
N LYS A 105 16.38 -3.64 -0.82
CA LYS A 105 16.52 -2.20 -0.64
C LYS A 105 15.14 -1.55 -0.69
N LEU A 106 14.86 -0.65 0.26
CA LEU A 106 13.68 0.22 0.17
C LEU A 106 13.87 1.20 -0.99
N ASP A 107 12.91 1.19 -1.92
CA ASP A 107 12.84 2.18 -3.00
C ASP A 107 12.12 3.44 -2.53
N GLY A 108 10.90 3.30 -1.99
CA GLY A 108 10.14 4.40 -1.43
C GLY A 108 8.75 4.00 -0.94
N PHE A 109 8.05 4.97 -0.38
CA PHE A 109 6.67 4.84 0.08
C PHE A 109 5.70 5.45 -0.94
N VAL A 110 4.69 4.68 -1.33
CA VAL A 110 3.62 5.11 -2.25
C VAL A 110 2.30 5.19 -1.49
N HIS A 111 1.69 6.38 -1.48
CA HIS A 111 0.42 6.61 -0.80
C HIS A 111 -0.71 6.87 -1.81
N LEU A 112 -1.71 5.98 -1.83
CA LEU A 112 -2.87 6.08 -2.69
C LEU A 112 -4.02 6.79 -1.95
N VAL A 113 -4.36 7.99 -2.41
CA VAL A 113 -5.39 8.85 -1.82
C VAL A 113 -6.71 8.67 -2.55
N ASP A 114 -7.80 8.52 -1.79
CA ASP A 114 -9.16 8.63 -2.32
C ASP A 114 -9.58 10.10 -2.37
N SER A 115 -9.49 10.72 -3.55
CA SER A 115 -9.75 12.16 -3.70
C SER A 115 -11.19 12.55 -3.30
N LYS A 116 -12.14 11.61 -3.35
CA LYS A 116 -13.53 11.88 -2.97
C LYS A 116 -13.72 12.07 -1.47
N HIS A 117 -12.94 11.35 -0.66
CA HIS A 117 -13.11 11.30 0.80
C HIS A 117 -12.00 12.04 1.56
N ALA A 118 -10.83 12.22 0.94
CA ALA A 118 -9.63 12.76 1.58
C ALA A 118 -9.82 14.15 2.21
N MET A 119 -10.66 15.01 1.63
CA MET A 119 -10.86 16.35 2.19
C MET A 119 -11.52 16.30 3.57
N ASN A 120 -12.48 15.39 3.79
CA ASN A 120 -13.14 15.21 5.08
C ASN A 120 -12.17 14.64 6.13
N GLU A 121 -11.37 13.64 5.75
CA GLU A 121 -10.33 13.04 6.60
C GLU A 121 -9.35 14.10 7.11
N CYS A 122 -9.06 15.13 6.30
CA CYS A 122 -8.14 16.19 6.65
C CYS A 122 -8.78 17.34 7.46
N VAL A 123 -10.10 17.39 7.65
CA VAL A 123 -10.79 18.43 8.44
C VAL A 123 -11.01 17.97 9.89
N GLU A 124 -11.27 16.69 10.10
CA GLU A 124 -11.56 16.10 11.43
C GLU A 124 -10.35 16.07 12.39
N GLN A 125 -9.16 16.48 11.92
CA GLN A 125 -7.90 16.41 12.68
C GLN A 125 -7.60 17.63 13.56
N ASN A 126 -8.26 18.77 13.34
CA ASN A 126 -7.92 20.04 14.01
C ASN A 126 -8.54 20.23 15.41
N THR A 127 -9.16 19.21 16.02
CA THR A 127 -10.11 19.45 17.14
C THR A 127 -9.81 18.82 18.50
N ARG A 128 -8.68 18.17 18.78
CA ARG A 128 -8.48 17.56 20.13
C ARG A 128 -7.03 17.52 20.61
N GLU A 129 -6.76 18.17 21.74
CA GLU A 129 -5.45 18.30 22.39
C GLU A 129 -5.02 17.05 23.21
N ASP A 130 -5.94 16.11 23.50
CA ASP A 130 -5.69 14.87 24.26
C ASP A 130 -6.02 13.60 23.44
N ARG A 131 -5.37 13.38 22.29
CA ARG A 131 -5.71 12.24 21.40
C ARG A 131 -4.82 11.00 21.60
N ILE A 132 -5.49 9.85 21.76
CA ILE A 132 -4.95 8.51 21.49
C ILE A 132 -4.55 8.46 20.01
N TYR A 133 -3.39 7.91 19.67
CA TYR A 133 -2.94 7.73 18.28
C TYR A 133 -4.00 6.95 17.48
N THR A 134 -4.58 7.60 16.48
CA THR A 134 -5.71 7.10 15.70
C THR A 134 -5.29 6.57 14.33
N ARG A 135 -6.22 5.92 13.64
CA ARG A 135 -6.01 5.48 12.26
C ARG A 135 -5.76 6.66 11.32
N GLU A 136 -6.41 7.79 11.55
CA GLU A 136 -6.26 8.98 10.75
C GLU A 136 -4.86 9.61 10.93
N ASP A 137 -4.27 9.49 12.12
CA ASP A 137 -2.88 9.87 12.37
C ASP A 137 -1.92 9.03 11.52
N CYS A 138 -2.12 7.69 11.45
CA CYS A 138 -1.36 6.80 10.57
C CYS A 138 -1.45 7.24 9.10
N ILE A 139 -2.66 7.54 8.62
CA ILE A 139 -2.89 7.94 7.22
C ILE A 139 -2.18 9.26 6.90
N ARG A 140 -2.27 10.23 7.81
CA ARG A 140 -1.58 11.52 7.67
C ARG A 140 -0.07 11.34 7.68
N GLU A 141 0.46 10.53 8.58
CA GLU A 141 1.87 10.19 8.67
C GLU A 141 2.40 9.55 7.39
N ASP A 142 1.70 8.54 6.87
CA ASP A 142 2.03 7.89 5.60
C ASP A 142 2.02 8.89 4.44
N ARG A 143 1.02 9.78 4.40
CA ARG A 143 0.93 10.83 3.37
C ARG A 143 2.07 11.84 3.45
N ILE A 144 2.46 12.26 4.66
CA ILE A 144 3.55 13.22 4.89
C ILE A 144 4.91 12.60 4.51
N ARG A 145 5.08 11.29 4.73
CA ARG A 145 6.33 10.57 4.49
C ARG A 145 6.41 9.89 3.12
N ALA A 146 5.33 9.88 2.35
CA ALA A 146 5.32 9.28 1.03
C ALA A 146 6.30 9.99 0.08
N ASP A 147 7.05 9.20 -0.67
CA ASP A 147 7.86 9.69 -1.80
C ASP A 147 6.97 9.97 -3.01
N ARG A 148 5.88 9.19 -3.14
CA ARG A 148 4.96 9.26 -4.27
C ARG A 148 3.52 9.17 -3.79
N ILE A 149 2.67 10.06 -4.29
CA ILE A 149 1.26 10.14 -3.94
C ILE A 149 0.42 10.01 -5.21
N ILE A 150 -0.56 9.11 -5.17
CA ILE A 150 -1.52 8.93 -6.26
C ILE A 150 -2.87 9.46 -5.80
N LEU A 151 -3.31 10.56 -6.38
CA LEU A 151 -4.67 11.08 -6.20
C LEU A 151 -5.61 10.31 -7.11
N ASN A 152 -6.32 9.33 -6.56
CA ASN A 152 -7.23 8.47 -7.31
C ASN A 152 -8.68 8.95 -7.19
N LYS A 153 -9.55 8.44 -8.07
CA LYS A 153 -10.97 8.79 -8.18
C LYS A 153 -11.20 10.26 -8.51
N ILE A 154 -10.32 10.85 -9.32
CA ILE A 154 -10.45 12.24 -9.77
C ILE A 154 -11.71 12.48 -10.61
N ASP A 155 -12.32 11.41 -11.13
CA ASP A 155 -13.60 11.41 -11.82
C ASP A 155 -14.80 11.70 -10.91
N LEU A 156 -14.64 11.59 -9.58
CA LEU A 156 -15.71 11.81 -8.60
C LEU A 156 -15.67 13.19 -7.93
N VAL A 157 -14.71 14.03 -8.32
CA VAL A 157 -14.49 15.37 -7.78
C VAL A 157 -14.37 16.40 -8.90
N THR A 158 -14.69 17.64 -8.58
CA THR A 158 -14.51 18.77 -9.47
C THR A 158 -13.03 19.19 -9.53
N GLU A 159 -12.66 19.91 -10.58
CA GLU A 159 -11.30 20.46 -10.72
C GLU A 159 -10.94 21.37 -9.55
N ALA A 160 -11.90 22.15 -9.02
CA ALA A 160 -11.68 23.02 -7.87
C ALA A 160 -11.37 22.22 -6.58
N GLU A 161 -12.16 21.18 -6.29
CA GLU A 161 -11.93 20.28 -5.15
C GLU A 161 -10.57 19.56 -5.28
N LEU A 162 -10.22 19.10 -6.48
CA LEU A 162 -8.95 18.44 -6.74
C LEU A 162 -7.75 19.38 -6.54
N GLN A 163 -7.85 20.62 -7.00
CA GLN A 163 -6.82 21.64 -6.79
C GLN A 163 -6.65 21.99 -5.31
N GLU A 164 -7.75 22.16 -4.58
CA GLU A 164 -7.72 22.41 -3.14
C GLU A 164 -7.06 21.25 -2.38
N LEU A 165 -7.47 20.01 -2.66
CA LEU A 165 -6.85 18.82 -2.08
C LEU A 165 -5.36 18.75 -2.41
N THR A 166 -4.99 18.97 -3.66
CA THR A 166 -3.58 18.95 -4.10
C THR A 166 -2.76 19.99 -3.37
N GLN A 167 -3.26 21.21 -3.20
CA GLN A 167 -2.58 22.27 -2.43
C GLN A 167 -2.41 21.88 -0.96
N LYS A 168 -3.43 21.28 -0.35
CA LYS A 168 -3.38 20.83 1.03
C LYS A 168 -2.31 19.73 1.23
N ILE A 169 -2.30 18.74 0.34
CA ILE A 169 -1.27 17.68 0.37
C ILE A 169 0.12 18.26 0.13
N ARG A 170 0.27 19.22 -0.79
CA ARG A 170 1.55 19.92 -1.04
C ARG A 170 2.05 20.72 0.15
N HIS A 171 1.13 21.27 0.95
CA HIS A 171 1.49 21.97 2.18
C HIS A 171 2.07 21.01 3.22
N GLU A 172 1.51 19.81 3.32
CA GLU A 172 1.96 18.75 4.24
C GLU A 172 3.24 18.04 3.74
N ASN A 173 3.33 17.78 2.43
CA ASN A 173 4.43 17.06 1.78
C ASN A 173 4.87 17.80 0.51
N LYS A 174 5.97 18.55 0.65
CA LYS A 174 6.52 19.40 -0.42
C LYS A 174 7.30 18.61 -1.47
N THR A 175 7.77 17.41 -1.14
CA THR A 175 8.74 16.66 -1.95
C THR A 175 8.10 15.52 -2.75
N ALA A 176 6.95 15.00 -2.32
CA ALA A 176 6.33 13.86 -2.99
C ALA A 176 6.04 14.12 -4.48
N MET A 177 6.28 13.16 -5.35
CA MET A 177 5.72 13.23 -6.69
C MET A 177 4.21 12.95 -6.61
N ILE A 178 3.38 13.73 -7.30
CA ILE A 178 1.92 13.55 -7.29
C ILE A 178 1.46 13.19 -8.71
N LYS A 179 0.72 12.08 -8.85
CA LYS A 179 -0.02 11.75 -10.08
C LYS A 179 -1.52 11.67 -9.81
N HIS A 180 -2.29 12.06 -10.80
CA HIS A 180 -3.74 11.92 -10.81
C HIS A 180 -4.11 10.62 -11.52
N ALA A 181 -5.08 9.88 -10.98
CA ALA A 181 -5.52 8.60 -11.51
C ALA A 181 -7.05 8.45 -11.44
N ARG A 182 -7.58 7.65 -12.35
CA ARG A 182 -8.96 7.15 -12.33
C ARG A 182 -8.89 5.63 -12.21
N TYR A 183 -9.71 5.04 -11.37
CA TYR A 183 -9.73 3.58 -11.18
C TYR A 183 -8.35 2.96 -10.84
N GLY A 184 -7.43 3.72 -10.25
CA GLY A 184 -6.06 3.25 -9.98
C GLY A 184 -5.21 3.05 -11.24
N ASP A 185 -5.65 3.57 -12.39
CA ASP A 185 -4.89 3.55 -13.63
C ASP A 185 -3.75 4.56 -13.55
N VAL A 186 -2.54 4.04 -13.34
CA VAL A 186 -1.30 4.79 -13.25
C VAL A 186 -0.20 3.90 -13.81
N ASP A 187 0.75 4.51 -14.51
CA ASP A 187 1.95 3.84 -14.98
C ASP A 187 2.64 3.11 -13.81
N VAL A 188 2.95 1.82 -13.99
CA VAL A 188 3.63 1.02 -12.97
C VAL A 188 4.98 1.61 -12.62
N ASP A 189 5.65 2.26 -13.58
CA ASP A 189 6.94 2.88 -13.36
C ASP A 189 6.84 4.03 -12.35
N PHE A 190 5.70 4.72 -12.28
CA PHE A 190 5.48 5.70 -11.21
C PHE A 190 5.29 5.06 -9.83
N VAL A 191 4.89 3.80 -9.76
CA VAL A 191 4.81 3.09 -8.47
C VAL A 191 6.18 2.61 -8.03
N LEU A 192 7.07 2.31 -8.99
CA LEU A 192 8.35 1.63 -8.78
C LEU A 192 9.58 2.54 -8.81
N GLU A 193 9.56 3.65 -9.55
CA GLU A 193 10.73 4.52 -9.83
C GLU A 193 10.38 6.02 -9.79
#